data_AF-A0A0L0BMY6-F1
#
_entry.id   AF-A0A0L0BMY6-F1
#
_cell.length_a   1.000
_cell.length_b   1.000
_cell.length_c   1.000
_cell.angle_alpha   90.00
_cell.angle_beta   90.00
_cell.angle_gamma   90.00
#
_symmetry.space_group_name_H-M   'P 1'
#
loop_
_entity.id
_entity.type
_entity.pdbx_description
1 polymer ?
#
loop_
_entity_poly.entity_id
_entity_poly.type
_entity_poly.pdbx_seq_one_letter_code
_entity_poly.pdbx_strand_id
1 'polypeptide(L)'
;LNTRIMESEDALKDILTLLKGDVFLDIFKEHNIETNALKYMTPSHLDIIVPKELFGKRIIFEHHLKIWQSETSSSSFPKQTSESLLLDQEEELYFIPKKGRKPGGCLYSKYHNALSNLRKEGLSDNILDNSSDTLENVEVESANENAISNKKDMLIDKEWLMINIEPMSEVVKKWDNTFDIRRNFLKEAEIGLDTIFTEWPLYKQSFGYNLILSDFSKMFPGREHLLDAKWEKFCKQIFKIIERDVKEQSNLDIISKFKGSEFTSDVRDCVVLDLIHSVLKPSSRKCILIDKKRRKYEKASVEDSKKSFLLYASNNSELNTKVKLLVDEYFAQKQSLQPFICAIGSSVFDLHEFYQLHLTLVI
;
A
#
# COMPACT_ATOMS: atom_id res chain seq x y z
N LEU A 1 -47.20 -32.36 -23.31
CA LEU A 1 -46.37 -31.12 -23.43
C LEU A 1 -46.67 -30.11 -22.33
N ASN A 2 -47.91 -29.96 -21.84
CA ASN A 2 -48.25 -28.98 -20.79
C ASN A 2 -47.69 -29.28 -19.39
N THR A 3 -47.28 -30.51 -19.08
CA THR A 3 -46.77 -30.88 -17.75
C THR A 3 -45.32 -30.47 -17.51
N ARG A 4 -44.49 -30.33 -18.56
CA ARG A 4 -43.05 -30.01 -18.44
C ARG A 4 -42.78 -28.50 -18.38
N ILE A 5 -43.76 -27.68 -18.73
CA ILE A 5 -43.68 -26.21 -18.68
C ILE A 5 -44.08 -25.73 -17.28
N MET A 6 -45.07 -26.37 -16.64
CA MET A 6 -45.50 -26.01 -15.28
C MET A 6 -44.42 -26.26 -14.20
N GLU A 7 -43.58 -27.30 -14.34
CA GLU A 7 -42.50 -27.58 -13.38
C GLU A 7 -41.32 -26.60 -13.46
N SER A 8 -41.12 -25.87 -14.57
CA SER A 8 -40.02 -24.89 -14.69
C SER A 8 -40.43 -23.47 -14.25
N GLU A 9 -41.72 -23.15 -14.31
CA GLU A 9 -42.25 -21.83 -13.94
C GLU A 9 -42.21 -21.56 -12.43
N ASP A 10 -42.56 -22.56 -11.61
CA ASP A 10 -42.51 -22.44 -10.15
C ASP A 10 -41.05 -22.37 -9.66
N ALA A 11 -40.14 -23.12 -10.29
CA ALA A 11 -38.73 -23.13 -9.93
C ALA A 11 -38.03 -21.78 -10.15
N LEU A 12 -38.38 -21.03 -11.20
CA LEU A 12 -37.83 -19.68 -11.43
C LEU A 12 -38.36 -18.69 -10.40
N LYS A 13 -39.65 -18.75 -10.11
CA LYS A 13 -40.28 -17.88 -9.11
C LYS A 13 -39.71 -18.10 -7.71
N ASP A 14 -39.47 -19.35 -7.33
CA ASP A 14 -38.90 -19.70 -6.03
C ASP A 14 -37.45 -19.19 -5.88
N ILE A 15 -36.64 -19.36 -6.92
CA ILE A 15 -35.27 -18.84 -6.94
C ILE A 15 -35.27 -17.30 -6.92
N LEU A 16 -36.13 -16.64 -7.71
CA LEU A 16 -36.20 -15.18 -7.68
C LEU A 16 -36.66 -14.65 -6.32
N THR A 17 -37.58 -15.34 -5.65
CA THR A 17 -38.02 -14.99 -4.29
C THR A 17 -36.89 -15.14 -3.26
N LEU A 18 -36.08 -16.21 -3.38
CA LEU A 18 -34.87 -16.40 -2.57
C LEU A 18 -33.86 -15.26 -2.78
N LEU A 19 -33.69 -14.82 -4.03
CA LEU A 19 -32.75 -13.76 -4.41
C LEU A 19 -33.31 -12.34 -4.24
N LYS A 20 -34.48 -12.18 -3.62
CA LYS A 20 -35.17 -10.88 -3.43
C LYS A 20 -35.44 -10.14 -4.75
N GLY A 21 -35.64 -10.91 -5.82
CA GLY A 21 -35.85 -10.47 -7.20
C GLY A 21 -37.22 -10.83 -7.76
N ASP A 22 -38.20 -11.14 -6.91
CA ASP A 22 -39.59 -11.50 -7.27
C ASP A 22 -40.25 -10.48 -8.23
N VAL A 23 -39.93 -9.20 -8.08
CA VAL A 23 -40.39 -8.11 -8.97
C VAL A 23 -39.90 -8.27 -10.42
N PHE A 24 -38.84 -9.04 -10.66
CA PHE A 24 -38.26 -9.25 -12.00
C PHE A 24 -38.85 -10.45 -12.74
N LEU A 25 -39.79 -11.20 -12.15
CA LEU A 25 -40.33 -12.42 -12.74
C LEU A 25 -40.93 -12.19 -14.13
N ASP A 26 -41.80 -11.18 -14.28
CA ASP A 26 -42.47 -10.91 -15.55
C ASP A 26 -41.48 -10.41 -16.62
N ILE A 27 -40.51 -9.59 -16.21
CA ILE A 27 -39.44 -9.07 -17.08
C ILE A 27 -38.57 -10.23 -17.59
N PHE A 28 -38.19 -11.15 -16.70
CA PHE A 28 -37.36 -12.30 -17.05
C PHE A 28 -38.11 -13.29 -17.95
N LYS A 29 -39.43 -13.43 -17.78
CA LYS A 29 -40.30 -14.19 -18.69
C LYS A 29 -40.34 -13.57 -20.08
N GLU A 30 -40.55 -12.26 -20.18
CA GLU A 30 -40.55 -11.55 -21.47
C GLU A 30 -39.24 -11.70 -22.24
N HIS A 31 -38.12 -11.87 -21.52
CA HIS A 31 -36.79 -12.05 -22.10
C HIS A 31 -36.34 -13.52 -22.18
N ASN A 32 -37.23 -14.49 -21.96
CA ASN A 32 -36.95 -15.93 -21.99
C ASN A 32 -35.76 -16.36 -21.10
N ILE A 33 -35.65 -15.77 -19.90
CA ILE A 33 -34.60 -16.12 -18.94
C ILE A 33 -35.06 -17.31 -18.08
N GLU A 34 -34.37 -18.43 -18.22
CA GLU A 34 -34.59 -19.63 -17.42
C GLU A 34 -33.69 -19.68 -16.17
N THR A 35 -34.00 -20.56 -15.22
CA THR A 35 -33.25 -20.74 -13.95
C THR A 35 -31.75 -21.00 -14.16
N ASN A 36 -31.39 -21.75 -15.20
CA ASN A 36 -29.99 -22.01 -15.52
C ASN A 36 -29.26 -20.78 -16.06
N ALA A 37 -29.95 -19.85 -16.73
CA ALA A 37 -29.35 -18.62 -17.22
C ALA A 37 -28.90 -17.72 -16.05
N LEU A 38 -29.57 -17.79 -14.90
CA LEU A 38 -29.19 -17.07 -13.68
C LEU A 38 -27.76 -17.42 -13.21
N LYS A 39 -27.27 -18.64 -13.48
CA LYS A 39 -25.91 -19.07 -13.09
C LYS A 39 -24.80 -18.29 -13.82
N TYR A 40 -25.11 -17.74 -14.99
CA TYR A 40 -24.16 -17.05 -15.85
C TYR A 40 -24.50 -15.57 -16.05
N MET A 41 -25.54 -15.09 -15.36
CA MET A 41 -26.02 -13.72 -15.50
C MET A 41 -25.05 -12.72 -14.86
N THR A 42 -24.71 -11.66 -15.60
CA THR A 42 -23.78 -10.61 -15.18
C THR A 42 -24.52 -9.27 -15.00
N PRO A 43 -23.93 -8.30 -14.27
CA PRO A 43 -24.53 -6.97 -14.11
C PRO A 43 -24.86 -6.28 -15.45
N SER A 44 -24.01 -6.47 -16.47
CA SER A 44 -24.21 -5.91 -17.81
C SER A 44 -25.46 -6.45 -18.51
N HIS A 45 -25.86 -7.70 -18.24
CA HIS A 45 -27.11 -8.24 -18.77
C HIS A 45 -28.33 -7.62 -18.07
N LEU A 46 -28.21 -7.35 -16.77
CA LEU A 46 -29.27 -6.72 -15.98
C LEU A 46 -29.44 -5.23 -16.31
N ASP A 47 -28.37 -4.54 -16.69
CA ASP A 47 -28.42 -3.16 -17.24
C ASP A 47 -29.29 -3.04 -18.49
N ILE A 48 -29.36 -4.10 -19.30
CA ILE A 48 -30.09 -4.13 -20.56
C ILE A 48 -31.57 -4.47 -20.33
N ILE A 49 -31.83 -5.37 -19.38
CA ILE A 49 -33.14 -6.02 -19.24
C ILE A 49 -34.00 -5.36 -18.16
N VAL A 50 -33.40 -4.79 -17.11
CA VAL A 50 -34.14 -4.21 -15.99
C VAL A 50 -34.37 -2.70 -16.20
N PRO A 51 -35.63 -2.22 -16.15
CA PRO A 51 -35.96 -0.79 -16.27
C PRO A 51 -35.30 0.07 -15.19
N LYS A 52 -35.00 1.33 -15.53
CA LYS A 52 -34.27 2.26 -14.65
C LYS A 52 -35.05 2.60 -13.37
N GLU A 53 -36.36 2.51 -13.41
CA GLU A 53 -37.27 2.75 -12.28
C GLU A 53 -37.09 1.70 -11.17
N LEU A 54 -36.54 0.53 -11.50
CA LEU A 54 -36.30 -0.58 -10.57
C LEU A 54 -34.83 -0.69 -10.15
N PHE A 55 -34.01 0.34 -10.39
CA PHE A 55 -32.57 0.33 -10.12
C PHE A 55 -32.19 -0.07 -8.69
N GLY A 56 -32.91 0.44 -7.68
CA GLY A 56 -32.65 0.07 -6.28
C GLY A 56 -32.93 -1.41 -5.99
N LYS A 57 -33.97 -1.99 -6.59
CA LYS A 57 -34.28 -3.43 -6.47
C LYS A 57 -33.25 -4.29 -7.20
N ARG A 58 -32.70 -3.79 -8.31
CA ARG A 58 -31.68 -4.47 -9.10
C ARG A 58 -30.38 -4.64 -8.31
N ILE A 59 -29.93 -3.61 -7.60
CA ILE A 59 -28.71 -3.67 -6.77
C ILE A 59 -28.83 -4.77 -5.71
N ILE A 60 -30.00 -4.84 -5.04
CA ILE A 60 -30.27 -5.85 -4.00
C ILE A 60 -30.23 -7.26 -4.61
N PHE A 61 -30.86 -7.45 -5.76
CA PHE A 61 -30.85 -8.73 -6.47
C PHE A 61 -29.45 -9.12 -6.95
N GLU A 62 -28.66 -8.19 -7.51
CA GLU A 62 -27.28 -8.44 -7.96
C GLU A 62 -26.37 -8.95 -6.83
N HIS A 63 -26.52 -8.38 -5.63
CA HIS A 63 -25.78 -8.82 -4.46
C HIS A 63 -26.11 -10.28 -4.09
N HIS A 64 -27.40 -10.63 -4.00
CA HIS A 64 -27.83 -11.99 -3.64
C HIS A 64 -27.52 -13.00 -4.75
N LEU A 65 -27.66 -12.61 -6.01
CA LEU A 65 -27.33 -13.44 -7.17
C LEU A 65 -25.84 -13.84 -7.16
N LYS A 66 -24.95 -12.91 -6.82
CA LYS A 66 -23.50 -13.18 -6.75
C LYS A 66 -23.15 -14.19 -5.64
N ILE A 67 -23.80 -14.07 -4.48
CA ILE A 67 -23.65 -15.02 -3.37
C ILE A 67 -24.13 -16.40 -3.81
N TRP A 68 -25.35 -16.48 -4.36
CA TRP A 68 -25.93 -17.74 -4.82
C TRP A 68 -25.11 -18.41 -5.93
N GLN A 69 -24.55 -17.65 -6.88
CA GLN A 69 -23.66 -18.19 -7.91
C GLN A 69 -22.38 -18.79 -7.30
N SER A 70 -21.84 -18.20 -6.24
CA SER A 70 -20.64 -18.73 -5.55
C SER A 70 -20.92 -20.03 -4.79
N GLU A 71 -22.11 -20.15 -4.20
CA GLU A 71 -22.58 -21.35 -3.48
C GLU A 71 -22.97 -22.47 -4.45
N THR A 72 -23.51 -22.13 -5.63
CA THR A 72 -23.89 -23.13 -6.66
C THR A 72 -22.68 -23.67 -7.42
N SER A 73 -21.58 -22.91 -7.47
CA SER A 73 -20.33 -23.32 -8.11
C SER A 73 -19.51 -24.31 -7.27
N SER A 74 -19.79 -24.39 -5.96
CA SER A 74 -19.12 -25.30 -5.02
C SER A 74 -19.78 -26.69 -4.94
N SER A 75 -20.89 -26.92 -5.65
CA SER A 75 -21.69 -28.16 -5.56
C SER A 75 -21.77 -29.02 -6.83
N SER A 76 -20.79 -28.97 -7.75
CA SER A 76 -20.73 -29.92 -8.88
C SER A 76 -19.39 -30.63 -9.03
N PHE A 77 -19.26 -31.79 -8.38
CA PHE A 77 -18.80 -33.07 -8.96
C PHE A 77 -18.93 -34.20 -7.91
N PRO A 78 -19.59 -35.33 -8.23
CA PRO A 78 -19.60 -36.50 -7.36
C PRO A 78 -18.24 -37.21 -7.46
N LYS A 79 -17.46 -37.23 -6.37
CA LYS A 79 -16.44 -38.25 -6.18
C LYS A 79 -17.16 -39.57 -5.88
N GLN A 80 -17.54 -40.29 -6.93
CA GLN A 80 -17.61 -41.73 -6.83
C GLN A 80 -16.21 -42.22 -6.47
N THR A 81 -16.16 -42.97 -5.39
CA THR A 81 -15.01 -43.69 -4.87
C THR A 81 -14.39 -44.52 -5.99
N SER A 82 -13.25 -44.11 -6.50
CA SER A 82 -12.37 -44.93 -7.33
C SER A 82 -11.03 -45.09 -6.63
N GLU A 83 -11.11 -45.75 -5.48
CA GLU A 83 -9.97 -46.41 -4.82
C GLU A 83 -9.52 -47.67 -5.61
N SER A 84 -10.09 -47.92 -6.80
CA SER A 84 -9.88 -49.15 -7.58
C SER A 84 -9.25 -48.96 -8.97
N LEU A 85 -8.64 -47.81 -9.30
CA LEU A 85 -8.00 -47.59 -10.61
C LEU A 85 -6.61 -46.93 -10.55
N LEU A 86 -5.86 -47.17 -9.47
CA LEU A 86 -4.47 -46.71 -9.33
C LEU A 86 -3.46 -47.85 -9.18
N LEU A 87 -3.68 -48.93 -9.92
CA LEU A 87 -2.63 -49.84 -10.33
C LEU A 87 -2.57 -49.73 -11.86
N ASP A 88 -1.39 -49.41 -12.39
CA ASP A 88 -0.98 -49.42 -13.81
C ASP A 88 -0.52 -48.09 -14.44
N GLN A 89 -0.11 -47.07 -13.67
CA GLN A 89 0.69 -45.98 -14.25
C GLN A 89 2.01 -45.77 -13.51
N GLU A 90 3.10 -45.91 -14.27
CA GLU A 90 4.50 -45.88 -13.84
C GLU A 90 4.80 -44.72 -12.88
N GLU A 91 5.49 -45.02 -11.77
CA GLU A 91 5.89 -44.06 -10.73
C GLU A 91 6.66 -42.84 -11.31
N GLU A 92 7.25 -42.99 -12.49
CA GLU A 92 8.04 -41.96 -13.20
C GLU A 92 7.21 -40.75 -13.69
N LEU A 93 5.88 -40.81 -13.71
CA LEU A 93 5.01 -39.69 -14.13
C LEU A 93 4.55 -38.78 -12.97
N TYR A 94 4.62 -39.25 -11.72
CA TYR A 94 4.04 -38.54 -10.59
C TYR A 94 4.89 -37.36 -10.13
N PHE A 95 6.21 -37.51 -10.10
CA PHE A 95 7.14 -36.48 -9.69
C PHE A 95 8.46 -36.59 -10.47
N ILE A 96 8.74 -35.58 -11.30
CA ILE A 96 9.93 -35.57 -12.17
C ILE A 96 10.90 -34.51 -11.63
N PRO A 97 11.92 -34.89 -10.85
CA PRO A 97 12.90 -33.94 -10.34
C PRO A 97 13.76 -33.40 -11.50
N LYS A 98 13.81 -32.07 -11.65
CA LYS A 98 14.64 -31.39 -12.67
C LYS A 98 15.72 -30.58 -11.98
N LYS A 99 17.00 -30.88 -12.23
CA LYS A 99 18.11 -30.07 -11.67
C LYS A 99 18.04 -28.64 -12.23
N GLY A 100 18.01 -27.65 -11.32
CA GLY A 100 18.02 -26.23 -11.66
C GLY A 100 16.70 -25.68 -12.23
N ARG A 101 15.63 -26.48 -12.28
CA ARG A 101 14.27 -26.04 -12.67
C ARG A 101 13.23 -26.60 -11.70
N LYS A 102 12.03 -26.04 -11.74
CA LYS A 102 10.89 -26.57 -10.98
C LYS A 102 10.63 -28.04 -11.37
N PRO A 103 10.39 -28.94 -10.41
CA PRO A 103 10.00 -30.32 -10.69
C PRO A 103 8.77 -30.39 -11.60
N GLY A 104 8.66 -31.46 -12.38
CA GLY A 104 7.47 -31.77 -13.18
C GLY A 104 6.64 -32.88 -12.54
N GLY A 105 5.64 -33.35 -13.28
CA GLY A 105 4.79 -34.47 -12.85
C GLY A 105 3.43 -34.03 -12.33
N CYS A 106 2.50 -34.99 -12.33
CA CYS A 106 1.11 -34.76 -11.97
C CYS A 106 0.95 -34.32 -10.51
N LEU A 107 1.79 -34.81 -9.59
CA LEU A 107 1.72 -34.46 -8.17
C LEU A 107 2.16 -33.02 -7.93
N TYR A 108 3.29 -32.61 -8.52
CA TYR A 108 3.80 -31.24 -8.43
C TYR A 108 2.78 -30.23 -8.99
N SER A 109 2.17 -30.57 -10.14
CA SER A 109 1.18 -29.71 -10.79
C SER A 109 -0.10 -29.59 -9.98
N LYS A 110 -0.61 -30.71 -9.43
CA LYS A 110 -1.79 -30.72 -8.54
C LYS A 110 -1.55 -29.92 -7.27
N TYR A 111 -0.38 -30.06 -6.64
CA TYR A 111 -0.01 -29.31 -5.43
C TYR A 111 -0.03 -27.80 -5.69
N HIS A 112 0.61 -27.33 -6.76
CA HIS A 112 0.65 -25.90 -7.05
C HIS A 112 -0.67 -25.33 -7.55
N ASN A 113 -1.48 -26.11 -8.26
CA ASN A 113 -2.84 -25.70 -8.63
C ASN A 113 -3.74 -25.59 -7.40
N ALA A 114 -3.63 -26.54 -6.45
CA ALA A 114 -4.32 -26.45 -5.16
C ALA A 114 -3.88 -25.22 -4.37
N LEU A 115 -2.56 -24.95 -4.29
CA LEU A 115 -2.05 -23.73 -3.65
C LEU A 115 -2.52 -22.45 -4.34
N SER A 116 -2.60 -22.44 -5.67
CA SER A 116 -3.09 -21.30 -6.45
C SER A 116 -4.57 -21.02 -6.18
N ASN A 117 -5.38 -22.08 -6.04
CA ASN A 117 -6.79 -21.95 -5.66
C ASN A 117 -6.95 -21.48 -4.22
N LEU A 118 -6.16 -22.02 -3.28
CA LEU A 118 -6.14 -21.56 -1.89
C LEU A 118 -5.70 -20.09 -1.75
N ARG A 119 -4.80 -19.62 -2.62
CA ARG A 119 -4.42 -18.19 -2.71
C ARG A 119 -5.55 -17.31 -3.21
N LYS A 120 -6.32 -17.77 -4.20
CA LYS A 120 -7.48 -17.03 -4.71
C LYS A 120 -8.58 -16.88 -3.66
N GLU A 121 -8.70 -17.85 -2.76
CA GLU A 121 -9.66 -17.82 -1.66
C GLU A 121 -9.10 -17.18 -0.38
N GLY A 122 -7.83 -16.74 -0.36
CA GLY A 122 -7.21 -16.03 0.77
C GLY A 122 -6.72 -16.91 1.93
N LEU A 123 -6.55 -18.22 1.73
CA LEU A 123 -6.25 -19.20 2.78
C LEU A 123 -4.77 -19.69 2.85
N SER A 124 -3.84 -19.12 2.08
CA SER A 124 -2.53 -19.78 1.85
C SER A 124 -1.35 -19.37 2.73
N ASP A 125 -1.50 -18.41 3.66
CA ASP A 125 -0.32 -17.73 4.23
C ASP A 125 0.41 -18.50 5.34
N ASN A 126 -0.03 -19.71 5.72
CA ASN A 126 0.55 -20.43 6.87
C ASN A 126 1.19 -21.80 6.58
N ILE A 127 1.38 -22.22 5.32
CA ILE A 127 1.79 -23.61 5.03
C ILE A 127 3.31 -23.80 4.81
N LEU A 128 4.11 -22.72 4.72
CA LEU A 128 5.54 -22.86 4.37
C LEU A 128 6.56 -22.35 5.40
N ASP A 129 6.15 -22.03 6.62
CA ASP A 129 7.08 -21.85 7.74
C ASP A 129 6.59 -22.66 8.94
N ASN A 130 7.08 -23.89 9.06
CA ASN A 130 7.22 -24.60 10.34
C ASN A 130 8.11 -25.83 10.15
N SER A 131 9.43 -25.63 10.22
CA SER A 131 10.37 -26.67 10.62
C SER A 131 10.69 -26.50 12.11
N SER A 132 9.88 -27.10 12.99
CA SER A 132 10.34 -27.68 14.25
C SER A 132 9.15 -28.36 14.92
N ASP A 133 9.29 -29.66 15.14
CA ASP A 133 8.40 -30.46 15.98
C ASP A 133 8.25 -29.84 17.37
N THR A 134 7.01 -29.73 17.85
CA THR A 134 6.61 -30.23 19.16
C THR A 134 5.09 -30.27 19.23
N LEU A 135 4.57 -31.49 19.31
CA LEU A 135 3.19 -31.79 19.67
C LEU A 135 3.02 -31.50 21.16
N GLU A 136 2.12 -30.59 21.51
CA GLU A 136 1.36 -30.68 22.76
C GLU A 136 -0.03 -30.09 22.53
N ASN A 137 -1.04 -30.97 22.55
CA ASN A 137 -2.46 -30.64 22.55
C ASN A 137 -2.88 -30.31 23.98
N VAL A 138 -3.15 -29.04 24.32
CA VAL A 138 -4.16 -28.67 25.33
C VAL A 138 -4.65 -27.22 25.05
N GLU A 139 -5.97 -27.00 25.14
CA GLU A 139 -6.69 -25.70 25.21
C GLU A 139 -6.90 -24.89 23.92
N VAL A 140 -7.85 -25.32 23.06
CA VAL A 140 -8.22 -24.62 21.80
C VAL A 140 -9.42 -23.67 21.96
N GLU A 141 -10.21 -23.76 23.04
CA GLU A 141 -11.43 -22.97 23.17
C GLU A 141 -11.22 -21.57 23.78
N SER A 142 -10.27 -21.38 24.71
CA SER A 142 -9.97 -20.08 25.34
C SER A 142 -9.12 -19.15 24.47
N ALA A 143 -8.31 -19.70 23.55
CA ALA A 143 -7.44 -18.93 22.67
C ALA A 143 -8.21 -18.16 21.59
N ASN A 144 -9.34 -18.71 21.12
CA ASN A 144 -10.12 -18.13 20.04
C ASN A 144 -10.96 -16.93 20.51
N GLU A 145 -11.54 -16.99 21.71
CA GLU A 145 -12.27 -15.86 22.31
C GLU A 145 -11.33 -14.68 22.61
N ASN A 146 -10.13 -14.94 23.13
CA ASN A 146 -9.12 -13.92 23.41
C ASN A 146 -8.60 -13.25 22.12
N ALA A 147 -8.39 -14.02 21.05
CA ALA A 147 -7.98 -13.47 19.76
C ALA A 147 -9.07 -12.56 19.13
N ILE A 148 -10.35 -12.95 19.26
CA ILE A 148 -11.48 -12.16 18.79
C ILE A 148 -11.65 -10.88 19.63
N SER A 149 -11.51 -10.98 20.96
CA SER A 149 -11.54 -9.82 21.86
C SER A 149 -10.43 -8.83 21.54
N ASN A 150 -9.19 -9.31 21.43
CA ASN A 150 -8.03 -8.47 21.10
C ASN A 150 -8.20 -7.74 19.76
N LYS A 151 -8.73 -8.42 18.74
CA LYS A 151 -8.99 -7.77 17.44
C LYS A 151 -10.07 -6.69 17.55
N LYS A 152 -11.11 -6.91 18.36
CA LYS A 152 -12.15 -5.92 18.61
C LYS A 152 -11.60 -4.70 19.35
N ASP A 153 -10.74 -4.90 20.34
CA ASP A 153 -10.09 -3.83 21.09
C ASP A 153 -9.18 -2.98 20.18
N MET A 154 -8.43 -3.63 19.27
CA MET A 154 -7.64 -2.92 18.26
C MET A 154 -8.50 -2.07 17.32
N LEU A 155 -9.70 -2.54 16.94
CA LEU A 155 -10.61 -1.76 16.08
C LEU A 155 -11.19 -0.55 16.82
N ILE A 156 -11.54 -0.71 18.09
CA ILE A 156 -12.01 0.39 18.94
C ILE A 156 -10.91 1.45 19.11
N ASP A 157 -9.67 1.01 19.35
CA ASP A 157 -8.53 1.92 19.44
C ASP A 157 -8.25 2.63 18.11
N LYS A 158 -8.45 1.96 16.96
CA LYS A 158 -8.35 2.58 15.64
C LYS A 158 -9.41 3.68 15.46
N GLU A 159 -10.67 3.39 15.74
CA GLU A 159 -11.76 4.37 15.64
C GLU A 159 -11.49 5.60 16.51
N TRP A 160 -10.94 5.38 17.71
CA TRP A 160 -10.54 6.47 18.60
C TRP A 160 -9.45 7.34 17.96
N LEU A 161 -8.41 6.71 17.39
CA LEU A 161 -7.29 7.40 16.72
C LEU A 161 -7.75 8.16 15.47
N MET A 162 -8.82 7.76 14.80
CA MET A 162 -9.34 8.51 13.64
C MET A 162 -9.85 9.90 14.00
N ILE A 163 -10.28 10.10 15.24
CA ILE A 163 -10.94 11.33 15.70
C ILE A 163 -10.05 12.13 16.66
N ASN A 164 -9.28 11.45 17.51
CA ASN A 164 -8.58 12.07 18.63
C ASN A 164 -7.07 12.13 18.38
N ILE A 165 -6.49 13.30 18.63
CA ILE A 165 -5.04 13.57 18.53
C ILE A 165 -4.39 13.81 19.89
N GLU A 166 -5.18 13.88 20.96
CA GLU A 166 -4.75 14.13 22.33
C GLU A 166 -5.65 13.37 23.32
N PRO A 167 -5.17 13.05 24.53
CA PRO A 167 -3.82 13.32 25.07
C PRO A 167 -2.75 12.39 24.47
N MET A 168 -1.52 12.88 24.31
CA MET A 168 -0.42 12.13 23.67
C MET A 168 -0.10 10.79 24.33
N SER A 169 -0.31 10.66 25.64
CA SER A 169 -0.15 9.39 26.35
C SER A 169 -1.10 8.31 25.86
N GLU A 170 -2.36 8.67 25.59
CA GLU A 170 -3.36 7.76 25.05
C GLU A 170 -3.11 7.48 23.57
N VAL A 171 -2.69 8.50 22.81
CA VAL A 171 -2.29 8.32 21.41
C VAL A 171 -1.20 7.27 21.29
N VAL A 172 -0.10 7.39 22.05
CA VAL A 172 1.01 6.43 21.98
C VAL A 172 0.54 5.03 22.37
N LYS A 173 -0.22 4.89 23.45
CA LYS A 173 -0.72 3.60 23.92
C LYS A 173 -1.64 2.92 22.89
N LYS A 174 -2.61 3.65 22.36
CA LYS A 174 -3.56 3.13 21.36
C LYS A 174 -2.86 2.88 20.03
N TRP A 175 -1.93 3.74 19.64
CA TRP A 175 -1.09 3.54 18.45
C TRP A 175 -0.28 2.25 18.56
N ASP A 176 0.24 1.96 19.73
CA ASP A 176 0.96 0.74 20.07
C ASP A 176 0.08 -0.51 19.89
N ASN A 177 -1.12 -0.47 20.47
CA ASN A 177 -2.12 -1.54 20.40
C ASN A 177 -2.56 -1.83 18.96
N THR A 178 -2.74 -0.80 18.13
CA THR A 178 -3.20 -0.97 16.74
C THR A 178 -2.07 -1.29 15.76
N PHE A 179 -0.86 -1.55 16.22
CA PHE A 179 0.30 -1.80 15.36
C PHE A 179 0.07 -2.92 14.36
N ASP A 180 -0.48 -4.07 14.79
CA ASP A 180 -0.64 -5.23 13.92
C ASP A 180 -1.64 -4.97 12.78
N ILE A 181 -2.80 -4.40 13.11
CA ILE A 181 -3.81 -4.06 12.09
C ILE A 181 -3.31 -2.96 11.15
N ARG A 182 -2.56 -1.98 11.66
CA ARG A 182 -1.98 -0.90 10.85
C ARG A 182 -0.90 -1.44 9.92
N ARG A 183 -0.01 -2.30 10.42
CA ARG A 183 1.06 -2.93 9.63
C ARG A 183 0.50 -3.83 8.54
N ASN A 184 -0.52 -4.62 8.85
CA ASN A 184 -1.16 -5.50 7.88
C ASN A 184 -1.85 -4.70 6.78
N PHE A 185 -2.57 -3.63 7.16
CA PHE A 185 -3.11 -2.66 6.22
C PHE A 185 -2.00 -2.13 5.30
N LEU A 186 -0.92 -1.55 5.84
CA LEU A 186 0.16 -0.96 5.05
C LEU A 186 0.90 -1.93 4.09
N LYS A 187 0.73 -3.24 4.24
CA LYS A 187 1.33 -4.25 3.35
C LYS A 187 0.50 -4.58 2.12
N GLU A 188 -0.75 -4.14 2.06
CA GLU A 188 -1.62 -4.42 0.92
C GLU A 188 -1.04 -3.75 -0.34
N ALA A 189 -0.95 -4.51 -1.43
CA ALA A 189 -0.10 -4.20 -2.58
C ALA A 189 -0.55 -2.98 -3.43
N GLU A 190 -1.67 -2.34 -3.09
CA GLU A 190 -2.32 -1.30 -3.90
C GLU A 190 -2.78 -0.08 -3.10
N ILE A 191 -2.28 0.12 -1.88
CA ILE A 191 -2.70 1.26 -1.06
C ILE A 191 -2.04 2.56 -1.54
N GLY A 192 -2.88 3.56 -1.84
CA GLY A 192 -2.48 4.94 -2.08
C GLY A 192 -2.21 5.74 -0.80
N LEU A 193 -1.38 6.78 -0.90
CA LEU A 193 -1.10 7.69 0.23
C LEU A 193 -2.36 8.39 0.76
N ASP A 194 -3.30 8.71 -0.12
CA ASP A 194 -4.60 9.29 0.24
C ASP A 194 -5.42 8.34 1.13
N THR A 195 -5.43 7.04 0.80
CA THR A 195 -6.06 6.00 1.64
C THR A 195 -5.35 5.89 2.99
N ILE A 196 -4.01 5.89 3.01
CA ILE A 196 -3.23 5.84 4.27
C ILE A 196 -3.59 7.01 5.17
N PHE A 197 -3.61 8.23 4.63
CA PHE A 197 -3.91 9.42 5.42
C PHE A 197 -5.39 9.61 5.75
N THR A 198 -6.27 8.79 5.18
CA THR A 198 -7.70 8.73 5.53
C THR A 198 -7.91 7.71 6.65
N GLU A 199 -7.28 6.55 6.55
CA GLU A 199 -7.38 5.47 7.55
C GLU A 199 -6.54 5.75 8.81
N TRP A 200 -5.43 6.48 8.67
CA TRP A 200 -4.51 6.83 9.75
C TRP A 200 -4.18 8.33 9.71
N PRO A 201 -5.14 9.21 10.08
CA PRO A 201 -4.99 10.65 9.94
C PRO A 201 -3.89 11.25 10.83
N LEU A 202 -3.44 10.56 11.89
CA LEU A 202 -2.35 11.04 12.75
C LEU A 202 -1.03 11.23 11.99
N TYR A 203 -0.82 10.54 10.88
CA TYR A 203 0.36 10.77 10.04
C TYR A 203 0.43 12.19 9.46
N LYS A 204 -0.70 12.89 9.35
CA LYS A 204 -0.75 14.29 8.92
C LYS A 204 -0.37 15.27 10.03
N GLN A 205 -0.29 14.83 11.29
CA GLN A 205 0.02 15.71 12.42
C GLN A 205 1.50 16.04 12.46
N SER A 206 1.86 17.13 13.14
CA SER A 206 3.25 17.56 13.29
C SER A 206 4.14 16.53 13.96
N PHE A 207 3.58 15.74 14.87
CA PHE A 207 4.26 14.62 15.53
C PHE A 207 4.12 13.29 14.77
N GLY A 208 3.45 13.24 13.62
CA GLY A 208 3.18 12.01 12.88
C GLY A 208 4.44 11.24 12.49
N TYR A 209 5.56 11.94 12.27
CA TYR A 209 6.85 11.30 12.02
C TYR A 209 7.34 10.47 13.23
N ASN A 210 7.04 10.88 14.47
CA ASN A 210 7.39 10.09 15.66
C ASN A 210 6.66 8.75 15.69
N LEU A 211 5.43 8.71 15.18
CA LEU A 211 4.65 7.49 15.07
C LEU A 211 5.26 6.51 14.05
N ILE A 212 5.77 7.04 12.94
CA ILE A 212 6.51 6.26 11.94
C ILE A 212 7.79 5.69 12.56
N LEU A 213 8.54 6.50 13.33
CA LEU A 213 9.74 6.04 14.02
C LEU A 213 9.44 4.95 15.06
N SER A 214 8.34 5.09 15.80
CA SER A 214 7.87 4.07 16.75
C SER A 214 7.59 2.74 16.05
N ASP A 215 6.84 2.78 14.94
CA ASP A 215 6.54 1.58 14.15
C ASP A 215 7.81 0.96 13.54
N PHE A 216 8.72 1.80 13.03
CA PHE A 216 9.99 1.33 12.47
C PHE A 216 10.84 0.61 13.52
N SER A 217 10.94 1.17 14.73
CA SER A 217 11.69 0.58 15.86
C SER A 217 11.12 -0.78 16.27
N LYS A 218 9.79 -0.92 16.28
CA LYS A 218 9.11 -2.21 16.50
C LYS A 218 9.38 -3.22 15.40
N MET A 219 9.30 -2.79 14.13
CA MET A 219 9.49 -3.67 12.98
C MET A 219 10.93 -4.12 12.82
N PHE A 220 11.89 -3.28 13.21
CA PHE A 220 13.31 -3.50 13.00
C PHE A 220 14.13 -3.10 14.24
N PRO A 221 14.03 -3.86 15.35
CA PRO A 221 14.75 -3.54 16.57
C PRO A 221 16.27 -3.42 16.33
N GLY A 222 16.88 -2.36 16.86
CA GLY A 222 18.31 -2.10 16.74
C GLY A 222 18.75 -1.55 15.38
N ARG A 223 17.80 -1.14 14.52
CA ARG A 223 18.08 -0.55 13.20
C ARG A 223 17.83 0.95 13.12
N GLU A 224 17.47 1.59 14.22
CA GLU A 224 17.02 2.98 14.31
C GLU A 224 18.10 3.96 13.79
N HIS A 225 19.36 3.69 14.12
CA HIS A 225 20.51 4.54 13.79
C HIS A 225 21.37 4.02 12.63
N LEU A 226 20.84 3.10 11.81
CA LEU A 226 21.61 2.53 10.70
C LEU A 226 21.95 3.55 9.62
N LEU A 227 21.10 4.58 9.44
CA LEU A 227 21.38 5.67 8.52
C LEU A 227 22.63 6.41 9.00
N ASP A 228 22.65 6.86 10.26
CA ASP A 228 23.76 7.59 10.88
C ASP A 228 25.06 6.77 10.82
N ALA A 229 24.98 5.48 11.20
CA ALA A 229 26.12 4.57 11.19
C ALA A 229 26.72 4.35 9.78
N LYS A 230 25.91 4.46 8.73
CA LYS A 230 26.35 4.28 7.33
C LYS A 230 26.60 5.60 6.61
N TRP A 231 26.21 6.73 7.20
CA TRP A 231 26.18 8.03 6.55
C TRP A 231 27.57 8.48 6.11
N GLU A 232 28.56 8.41 6.99
CA GLU A 232 29.93 8.79 6.65
C GLU A 232 30.49 7.97 5.47
N LYS A 233 30.21 6.65 5.46
CA LYS A 233 30.62 5.77 4.36
C LYS A 233 29.91 6.15 3.06
N PHE A 234 28.63 6.47 3.11
CA PHE A 234 27.87 6.97 1.98
C PHE A 234 28.46 8.27 1.44
N CYS A 235 28.71 9.29 2.29
CA CYS A 235 29.31 10.56 1.91
C CYS A 235 30.65 10.36 1.17
N LYS A 236 31.53 9.49 1.69
CA LYS A 236 32.80 9.17 1.03
C LYS A 236 32.63 8.50 -0.34
N GLN A 237 31.59 7.69 -0.52
CA GLN A 237 31.33 6.99 -1.79
C GLN A 237 30.67 7.90 -2.82
N ILE A 238 29.65 8.66 -2.43
CA ILE A 238 28.94 9.57 -3.32
C ILE A 238 29.85 10.73 -3.76
N PHE A 239 30.75 11.19 -2.90
CA PHE A 239 31.67 12.27 -3.24
C PHE A 239 32.60 11.88 -4.41
N LYS A 240 33.05 10.62 -4.48
CA LYS A 240 33.83 10.12 -5.63
C LYS A 240 33.04 10.19 -6.95
N ILE A 241 31.73 10.01 -6.90
CA ILE A 241 30.85 10.12 -8.06
C ILE A 241 30.66 11.60 -8.43
N ILE A 242 30.41 12.45 -7.43
CA ILE A 242 30.30 13.91 -7.58
C ILE A 242 31.55 14.46 -8.28
N GLU A 243 32.74 14.11 -7.80
CA GLU A 243 34.01 14.55 -8.40
C GLU A 243 34.18 14.16 -9.87
N ARG A 244 33.67 12.99 -10.25
CA ARG A 244 33.81 12.47 -11.62
C ARG A 244 32.80 13.10 -12.57
N ASP A 245 31.57 13.30 -12.10
CA ASP A 245 30.42 13.56 -12.97
C ASP A 245 29.97 15.03 -13.00
N VAL A 246 30.34 15.82 -11.98
CA VAL A 246 30.00 17.26 -11.92
C VAL A 246 30.97 18.06 -12.80
N LYS A 247 30.41 18.92 -13.66
CA LYS A 247 31.17 19.73 -14.63
C LYS A 247 30.90 21.24 -14.53
N GLU A 248 29.93 21.63 -13.72
CA GLU A 248 29.54 23.04 -13.56
C GLU A 248 30.61 23.80 -12.76
N GLN A 249 31.11 24.92 -13.29
CA GLN A 249 32.24 25.65 -12.70
C GLN A 249 32.01 26.04 -11.23
N SER A 250 30.82 26.53 -10.89
CA SER A 250 30.46 26.90 -9.52
C SER A 250 30.59 25.73 -8.54
N ASN A 251 30.20 24.52 -8.95
CA ASN A 251 30.33 23.32 -8.13
C ASN A 251 31.78 22.79 -8.12
N LEU A 252 32.54 22.95 -9.21
CA LEU A 252 33.96 22.58 -9.27
C LEU A 252 34.80 23.38 -8.26
N ASP A 253 34.51 24.67 -8.10
CA ASP A 253 35.17 25.52 -7.11
C ASP A 253 34.92 24.99 -5.69
N ILE A 254 33.67 24.60 -5.38
CA ILE A 254 33.29 23.97 -4.10
C ILE A 254 34.05 22.66 -3.89
N ILE A 255 34.12 21.78 -4.90
CA ILE A 255 34.83 20.50 -4.84
C ILE A 255 36.33 20.74 -4.59
N SER A 256 36.94 21.70 -5.27
CA SER A 256 38.37 22.01 -5.14
C SER A 256 38.72 22.50 -3.74
N LYS A 257 37.90 23.41 -3.18
CA LYS A 257 38.06 23.92 -1.81
C LYS A 257 37.83 22.82 -0.79
N PHE A 258 36.83 21.96 -1.00
CA PHE A 258 36.55 20.84 -0.11
C PHE A 258 37.71 19.84 -0.02
N LYS A 259 38.40 19.55 -1.13
CA LYS A 259 39.58 18.67 -1.14
C LYS A 259 40.80 19.25 -0.42
N GLY A 260 40.94 20.58 -0.43
CA GLY A 260 42.13 21.27 0.06
C GLY A 260 42.17 21.49 1.56
N SER A 261 41.15 21.07 2.32
CA SER A 261 41.04 21.38 3.75
C SER A 261 40.29 20.29 4.50
N GLU A 262 40.61 20.12 5.78
CA GLU A 262 39.81 19.30 6.68
C GLU A 262 38.64 20.13 7.21
N PHE A 263 37.44 19.55 7.15
CA PHE A 263 36.20 20.18 7.58
C PHE A 263 35.49 19.30 8.61
N THR A 264 34.59 19.92 9.39
CA THR A 264 33.72 19.21 10.34
C THR A 264 32.75 18.26 9.62
N SER A 265 32.13 17.34 10.37
CA SER A 265 31.07 16.48 9.85
C SER A 265 29.94 17.26 9.19
N ASP A 266 29.54 18.37 9.81
CA ASP A 266 28.38 19.15 9.39
C ASP A 266 28.66 19.88 8.07
N VAL A 267 29.87 20.42 7.92
CA VAL A 267 30.32 21.03 6.67
C VAL A 267 30.42 19.98 5.57
N ARG A 268 30.99 18.79 5.85
CA ARG A 268 31.00 17.68 4.89
C ARG A 268 29.59 17.34 4.45
N ASP A 269 28.66 17.20 5.38
CA ASP A 269 27.30 16.78 5.11
C ASP A 269 26.55 17.84 4.30
N CYS A 270 26.67 19.12 4.67
CA CYS A 270 26.11 20.23 3.92
C CYS A 270 26.67 20.31 2.49
N VAL A 271 27.98 20.16 2.30
CA VAL A 271 28.61 20.15 0.95
C VAL A 271 28.10 18.97 0.11
N VAL A 272 28.04 17.77 0.69
CA VAL A 272 27.54 16.58 -0.01
C VAL A 272 26.08 16.78 -0.41
N LEU A 273 25.24 17.30 0.49
CA LEU A 273 23.82 17.53 0.25
C LEU A 273 23.57 18.65 -0.77
N ASP A 274 24.40 19.69 -0.82
CA ASP A 274 24.31 20.70 -1.88
C ASP A 274 24.67 20.10 -3.26
N LEU A 275 25.76 19.34 -3.33
CA LEU A 275 26.30 18.82 -4.59
C LEU A 275 25.55 17.60 -5.12
N ILE A 276 24.80 16.88 -4.28
CA ILE A 276 24.14 15.63 -4.69
C ILE A 276 23.14 15.85 -5.83
N HIS A 277 22.50 17.01 -5.89
CA HIS A 277 21.52 17.36 -6.93
C HIS A 277 22.14 17.53 -8.32
N SER A 278 23.45 17.76 -8.40
CA SER A 278 24.18 17.82 -9.67
C SER A 278 24.38 16.42 -10.28
N VAL A 279 24.36 15.37 -9.45
CA VAL A 279 24.42 13.96 -9.86
C VAL A 279 23.02 13.36 -9.95
N LEU A 280 22.21 13.54 -8.91
CA LEU A 280 20.82 13.09 -8.82
C LEU A 280 19.90 14.15 -9.39
N LYS A 281 19.89 14.23 -10.72
CA LYS A 281 19.08 15.22 -11.44
C LYS A 281 17.59 15.03 -11.13
N PRO A 282 16.85 16.13 -10.91
CA PRO A 282 15.42 16.05 -10.62
C PRO A 282 14.64 15.41 -11.77
N SER A 283 13.74 14.51 -11.42
CA SER A 283 12.81 13.82 -12.33
C SER A 283 11.41 14.42 -12.32
N SER A 284 11.10 15.23 -11.30
CA SER A 284 9.79 15.87 -11.10
C SER A 284 9.40 16.78 -12.26
N ARG A 285 8.10 16.77 -12.59
CA ARG A 285 7.50 17.61 -13.62
C ARG A 285 6.28 18.33 -13.05
N LYS A 286 6.28 19.66 -13.09
CA LYS A 286 5.14 20.50 -12.73
C LYS A 286 4.18 20.56 -13.91
N CYS A 287 2.93 20.16 -13.71
CA CYS A 287 1.88 20.34 -14.71
C CYS A 287 1.27 21.72 -14.57
N ILE A 288 1.37 22.54 -15.61
CA ILE A 288 0.81 23.88 -15.72
C ILE A 288 -0.34 23.81 -16.73
N LEU A 289 -1.53 24.22 -16.30
CA LEU A 289 -2.67 24.40 -17.20
C LEU A 289 -2.46 25.73 -17.95
N ILE A 290 -2.27 25.66 -19.27
CA ILE A 290 -2.22 26.85 -20.12
C ILE A 290 -3.65 27.29 -20.45
N ASP A 291 -4.51 26.32 -20.76
CA ASP A 291 -5.93 26.51 -21.06
C ASP A 291 -6.75 25.32 -20.51
N LYS A 292 -8.08 25.42 -20.51
CA LYS A 292 -9.01 24.33 -20.09
C LYS A 292 -8.74 22.97 -20.76
N LYS A 293 -8.02 22.92 -21.88
CA LYS A 293 -7.69 21.69 -22.63
C LYS A 293 -6.19 21.42 -22.79
N ARG A 294 -5.30 22.36 -22.45
CA ARG A 294 -3.85 22.24 -22.73
C ARG A 294 -3.06 22.26 -21.43
N ARG A 295 -2.27 21.19 -21.24
CA ARG A 295 -1.33 21.03 -20.13
C ARG A 295 0.09 21.14 -20.67
N LYS A 296 0.93 21.92 -19.99
CA LYS A 296 2.38 21.96 -20.19
C LYS A 296 3.03 21.30 -19.00
N TYR A 297 4.04 20.48 -19.25
CA TYR A 297 4.86 19.91 -18.19
C TYR A 297 6.19 20.63 -18.17
N GLU A 298 6.48 21.34 -17.08
CA GLU A 298 7.77 21.97 -16.84
C GLU A 298 8.61 21.05 -15.96
N LYS A 299 9.84 20.77 -16.39
CA LYS A 299 10.77 19.93 -15.63
C LYS A 299 11.42 20.78 -14.55
N ALA A 300 11.45 20.28 -13.32
CA ALA A 300 12.20 20.94 -12.24
C ALA A 300 13.68 21.05 -12.62
N SER A 301 14.29 22.21 -12.35
CA SER A 301 15.72 22.43 -12.54
C SER A 301 16.53 21.91 -11.35
N VAL A 302 17.84 21.71 -11.54
CA VAL A 302 18.75 21.33 -10.45
C VAL A 302 18.68 22.36 -9.32
N GLU A 303 18.62 23.64 -9.68
CA GLU A 303 18.51 24.75 -8.73
C GLU A 303 17.21 24.68 -7.91
N ASP A 304 16.08 24.36 -8.55
CA ASP A 304 14.81 24.17 -7.84
C ASP A 304 14.92 23.02 -6.83
N SER A 305 15.57 21.93 -7.23
CA SER A 305 15.77 20.77 -6.37
C SER A 305 16.68 21.06 -5.17
N LYS A 306 17.73 21.87 -5.35
CA LYS A 306 18.60 22.31 -4.26
C LYS A 306 17.81 23.15 -3.27
N LYS A 307 17.10 24.17 -3.76
CA LYS A 307 16.30 25.09 -2.93
C LYS A 307 15.17 24.40 -2.16
N SER A 308 14.56 23.36 -2.74
CA SER A 308 13.50 22.61 -2.06
C SER A 308 14.03 21.70 -0.95
N PHE A 309 15.33 21.40 -0.96
CA PHE A 309 15.94 20.40 -0.07
C PHE A 309 16.82 21.02 1.01
N LEU A 310 17.60 22.05 0.67
CA LEU A 310 18.53 22.75 1.56
C LEU A 310 18.29 24.26 1.52
N LEU A 311 17.91 24.81 2.67
CA LEU A 311 17.72 26.24 2.87
C LEU A 311 18.91 26.82 3.63
N TYR A 312 19.69 27.63 2.93
CA TYR A 312 20.85 28.30 3.47
C TYR A 312 20.52 29.74 3.92
N ALA A 313 21.03 30.16 5.07
CA ALA A 313 20.89 31.52 5.59
C ALA A 313 22.15 31.99 6.34
N SER A 314 22.40 33.30 6.38
CA SER A 314 23.59 33.84 7.06
C SER A 314 23.42 33.92 8.57
N ASN A 315 22.17 34.06 9.02
CA ASN A 315 21.80 34.17 10.43
C ASN A 315 20.33 33.75 10.62
N ASN A 316 19.93 33.61 11.88
CA ASN A 316 18.58 33.23 12.28
C ASN A 316 17.49 34.19 11.76
N SER A 317 17.76 35.50 11.69
CA SER A 317 16.79 36.49 11.18
C SER A 317 16.51 36.30 9.69
N GLU A 318 17.55 36.04 8.90
CA GLU A 318 17.42 35.73 7.48
C GLU A 318 16.70 34.40 7.26
N LEU A 319 17.01 33.38 8.07
CA LEU A 319 16.34 32.09 7.99
C LEU A 319 14.84 32.23 8.24
N ASN A 320 14.45 32.91 9.32
CA ASN A 320 13.04 33.15 9.65
C ASN A 320 12.29 33.88 8.52
N THR A 321 12.95 34.85 7.89
CA THR A 321 12.38 35.57 6.74
C THR A 321 12.18 34.65 5.54
N LYS A 322 13.19 33.84 5.20
CA LYS A 322 13.13 32.87 4.11
C LYS A 322 12.05 31.81 4.35
N VAL A 323 12.00 31.25 5.57
CA VAL A 323 10.98 30.28 5.96
C VAL A 323 9.58 30.88 5.84
N LYS A 324 9.37 32.12 6.33
CA LYS A 324 8.07 32.78 6.21
C LYS A 324 7.65 32.96 4.75
N LEU A 325 8.55 33.45 3.90
CA LEU A 325 8.27 33.61 2.46
C LEU A 325 7.92 32.28 1.79
N LEU A 326 8.63 31.20 2.13
CA LEU A 326 8.33 29.85 1.63
C LEU A 326 6.95 29.37 2.09
N VAL A 327 6.63 29.56 3.37
CA VAL A 327 5.30 29.20 3.92
C VAL A 327 4.19 29.96 3.20
N ASP A 328 4.34 31.27 3.04
CA ASP A 328 3.36 32.14 2.37
C ASP A 328 3.18 31.73 0.90
N GLU A 329 4.27 31.39 0.19
CA GLU A 329 4.23 30.93 -1.19
C GLU A 329 3.48 29.60 -1.34
N TYR A 330 3.80 28.60 -0.51
CA TYR A 330 3.16 27.28 -0.57
C TYR A 330 1.69 27.36 -0.17
N PHE A 331 1.37 28.19 0.82
CA PHE A 331 -0.01 28.44 1.23
C PHE A 331 -0.82 29.07 0.09
N ALA A 332 -0.28 30.10 -0.58
CA ALA A 332 -0.93 30.72 -1.73
C ALA A 332 -1.17 29.74 -2.89
N GLN A 333 -0.27 28.77 -3.07
CA GLN A 333 -0.37 27.73 -4.11
C GLN A 333 -1.25 26.53 -3.69
N LYS A 334 -1.76 26.50 -2.46
CA LYS A 334 -2.46 25.33 -1.88
C LYS A 334 -1.63 24.05 -1.97
N GLN A 335 -0.33 24.18 -1.70
CA GLN A 335 0.62 23.07 -1.68
C GLN A 335 1.12 22.80 -0.27
N SER A 336 1.34 21.53 0.05
CA SER A 336 1.99 21.11 1.30
C SER A 336 3.49 21.39 1.24
N LEU A 337 4.04 21.96 2.32
CA LEU A 337 5.48 22.12 2.47
C LEU A 337 6.08 20.81 2.99
N GLN A 338 7.12 20.31 2.31
CA GLN A 338 7.86 19.12 2.75
C GLN A 338 8.96 19.51 3.74
N PRO A 339 9.41 18.60 4.62
CA PRO A 339 10.59 18.86 5.45
C PRO A 339 11.82 19.18 4.60
N PHE A 340 12.62 20.14 5.05
CA PHE A 340 13.86 20.55 4.41
C PHE A 340 14.95 20.81 5.45
N ILE A 341 16.19 20.80 4.99
CA ILE A 341 17.37 21.01 5.83
C ILE A 341 17.66 22.50 5.91
N CYS A 342 17.97 23.00 7.10
CA CYS A 342 18.40 24.37 7.34
C CYS A 342 19.89 24.40 7.66
N ALA A 343 20.61 25.32 7.02
CA ALA A 343 22.01 25.59 7.28
C ALA A 343 22.20 27.09 7.56
N ILE A 344 22.77 27.42 8.71
CA ILE A 344 23.10 28.80 9.09
C ILE A 344 24.61 28.96 9.10
N GLY A 345 25.14 29.93 8.35
CA GLY A 345 26.58 30.16 8.27
C GLY A 345 26.99 31.32 7.37
N SER A 346 28.26 31.69 7.36
CA SER A 346 28.77 32.70 6.41
C SER A 346 29.05 32.11 5.02
N SER A 347 29.39 30.82 4.95
CA SER A 347 29.40 30.03 3.71
C SER A 347 29.04 28.56 3.98
N VAL A 348 28.86 27.76 2.91
CA VAL A 348 28.73 26.29 3.01
C VAL A 348 29.91 25.64 3.75
N PHE A 349 31.05 26.33 3.85
CA PHE A 349 32.26 25.89 4.55
C PHE A 349 32.41 26.44 5.98
N ASP A 350 31.52 27.33 6.41
CA ASP A 350 31.56 27.99 7.72
C ASP A 350 30.14 28.03 8.29
N LEU A 351 29.76 26.93 8.93
CA LEU A 351 28.44 26.69 9.49
C LEU A 351 28.45 26.94 11.00
N HIS A 352 27.40 27.61 11.47
CA HIS A 352 27.09 27.80 12.88
C HIS A 352 26.01 26.81 13.35
N GLU A 353 24.99 26.55 12.52
CA GLU A 353 23.90 25.62 12.83
C GLU A 353 23.53 24.81 11.60
N PHE A 354 23.21 23.52 11.81
CA PHE A 354 22.81 22.59 10.75
C PHE A 354 21.78 21.59 11.30
N TYR A 355 20.54 21.66 10.84
CA TYR A 355 19.45 20.83 11.37
C TYR A 355 18.29 20.68 10.37
N GLN A 356 17.43 19.67 10.58
CA GLN A 356 16.24 19.44 9.77
C GLN A 356 15.03 20.16 10.36
N LEU A 357 14.33 20.95 9.54
CA LEU A 357 13.09 21.61 9.95
C LEU A 357 11.87 20.80 9.50
N HIS A 358 11.04 20.42 10.47
CA HIS A 358 9.77 19.76 10.23
C HIS A 358 8.64 20.78 10.38
N LEU A 359 8.19 21.32 9.24
CA LEU A 359 6.99 22.16 9.19
C LEU A 359 5.84 21.34 8.62
N THR A 360 4.74 21.28 9.35
CA THR A 360 3.54 20.60 8.89
C THR A 360 2.54 21.64 8.44
N LEU A 361 2.61 22.00 7.16
CA LEU A 361 1.54 22.71 6.46
C LEU A 361 0.71 21.67 5.70
N VAL A 362 -0.36 21.21 6.34
CA VAL A 362 -1.39 20.40 5.68
C VAL A 362 -2.52 21.37 5.30
N ILE A 363 -2.74 21.55 4.00
CA ILE A 363 -3.81 22.38 3.44
C ILE A 363 -4.97 21.49 3.04
#